data_AF-A0A0C9ZT63-F1
#
_entry.id   AF-A0A0C9ZT63-F1
#
_cell.length_a   1.000
_cell.length_b   1.000
_cell.length_c   1.000
_cell.angle_alpha   90.00
_cell.angle_beta   90.00
_cell.angle_gamma   90.00
#
_symmetry.space_group_name_H-M   'P 1'
#
loop_
_entity.id
_entity.type
_entity.pdbx_description
1 polymer ?
#
loop_
_entity_poly.entity_id
_entity_poly.type
_entity_poly.pdbx_seq_one_letter_code
_entity_poly.pdbx_strand_id
1 'polypeptide(L)'
;MVLWGKIGVQVVESATKLFEKSKRSLVGDGSYAGFVKAAFAQVPDAQRVSGEGEDWGYLIYVQTAGSVQRRIADILPGDVIAFWDAKLKGHKGLHTYSQTVGAGENSPLVGVVSEVESKKSKVRVWQANQHVGQQTVENVSYRLEDLKSGVVKVRYPSFVLLSPDSMFALHCPGVPCHGSLSLYRFH
;
A
#
# COMPACT_ATOMS: atom_id res chain seq x y z
N MET A 1 -18.10 -4.57 -13.22
CA MET A 1 -17.95 -5.11 -11.85
C MET A 1 -16.47 -5.47 -11.63
N VAL A 2 -15.79 -4.72 -10.75
CA VAL A 2 -14.53 -5.07 -10.05
C VAL A 2 -13.26 -5.28 -10.91
N LEU A 3 -12.74 -4.22 -11.57
CA LEU A 3 -11.38 -4.27 -12.12
C LEU A 3 -10.31 -4.24 -11.00
N TRP A 4 -10.59 -3.50 -9.91
CA TRP A 4 -9.68 -3.34 -8.77
C TRP A 4 -9.35 -4.66 -8.06
N GLY A 5 -10.36 -5.51 -7.83
CA GLY A 5 -10.15 -6.81 -7.21
C GLY A 5 -9.35 -7.78 -8.08
N LYS A 6 -9.44 -7.69 -9.42
CA LYS A 6 -8.69 -8.59 -10.30
C LYS A 6 -7.19 -8.34 -10.23
N ILE A 7 -6.77 -7.07 -10.32
CA ILE A 7 -5.36 -6.69 -10.25
C ILE A 7 -4.83 -6.95 -8.83
N GLY A 8 -5.59 -6.58 -7.79
CA GLY A 8 -5.19 -6.82 -6.40
C GLY A 8 -4.94 -8.31 -6.11
N VAL A 9 -5.82 -9.20 -6.59
CA VAL A 9 -5.66 -10.65 -6.44
C VAL A 9 -4.41 -11.17 -7.18
N GLN A 10 -4.14 -10.68 -8.39
CA GLN A 10 -2.93 -11.07 -9.14
C GLN A 10 -1.64 -10.61 -8.44
N VAL A 11 -1.63 -9.41 -7.86
CA VAL A 11 -0.49 -8.89 -7.10
C VAL A 11 -0.26 -9.73 -5.85
N VAL A 12 -1.34 -10.10 -5.15
CA VAL A 12 -1.32 -10.99 -3.98
C VAL A 12 -0.76 -12.37 -4.32
N GLU A 13 -1.22 -12.96 -5.42
CA GLU A 13 -0.73 -14.26 -5.90
C GLU A 13 0.76 -14.19 -6.26
N SER A 14 1.18 -13.13 -6.95
CA SER A 14 2.57 -12.88 -7.31
C SER A 14 3.47 -12.69 -6.08
N ALA A 15 3.02 -11.91 -5.10
CA ALA A 15 3.73 -11.72 -3.83
C ALA A 15 3.86 -13.05 -3.05
N THR A 16 2.83 -13.89 -3.08
CA THR A 16 2.87 -15.23 -2.45
C THR A 16 3.91 -16.13 -3.12
N LYS A 17 3.95 -16.17 -4.46
CA LYS A 17 4.98 -16.92 -5.23
C LYS A 17 6.38 -16.41 -4.91
N LEU A 18 6.56 -15.09 -4.80
CA LEU A 18 7.85 -14.50 -4.43
C LEU A 18 8.24 -14.81 -2.99
N PHE A 19 7.29 -14.85 -2.06
CA PHE A 19 7.54 -15.28 -0.68
C PHE A 19 8.06 -16.72 -0.64
N GLU A 20 7.45 -17.64 -1.37
CA GLU A 20 7.94 -19.02 -1.47
C GLU A 20 9.31 -19.11 -2.15
N LYS A 21 9.51 -18.33 -3.23
CA LYS A 21 10.78 -18.24 -3.93
C LYS A 21 11.91 -17.69 -3.05
N SER A 22 11.61 -16.74 -2.18
CA SER A 22 12.57 -16.10 -1.26
C SER A 22 13.24 -17.09 -0.29
N LYS A 23 12.58 -18.22 -0.02
CA LYS A 23 13.13 -19.29 0.83
C LYS A 23 14.29 -20.04 0.18
N ARG A 24 14.39 -20.00 -1.15
CA ARG A 24 15.40 -20.73 -1.95
C ARG A 24 16.33 -19.81 -2.72
N SER A 25 15.87 -18.62 -3.09
CA SER A 25 16.61 -17.67 -3.92
C SER A 25 16.26 -16.24 -3.56
N LEU A 26 17.23 -15.33 -3.65
CA LEU A 26 17.03 -13.92 -3.41
C LEU A 26 16.00 -13.32 -4.38
N VAL A 27 15.13 -12.43 -3.88
CA VAL A 27 14.09 -11.75 -4.65
C VAL A 27 14.48 -10.28 -4.88
N GLY A 28 14.57 -9.87 -6.15
CA GLY A 28 15.00 -8.52 -6.53
C GLY A 28 16.43 -8.27 -6.08
N ASP A 29 16.64 -7.22 -5.29
CA ASP A 29 17.94 -6.84 -4.71
C ASP A 29 18.00 -7.08 -3.20
N GLY A 30 17.00 -7.78 -2.62
CA GLY A 30 16.83 -7.92 -1.17
C GLY A 30 16.34 -6.65 -0.46
N SER A 31 16.10 -5.57 -1.20
CA SER A 31 15.52 -4.33 -0.69
C SER A 31 13.99 -4.36 -0.62
N TYR A 32 13.38 -3.59 0.30
CA TYR A 32 11.92 -3.45 0.41
C TYR A 32 11.29 -3.05 -0.93
N ALA A 33 11.84 -2.02 -1.57
CA ALA A 33 11.37 -1.55 -2.87
C ALA A 33 11.61 -2.59 -3.98
N GLY A 34 12.72 -3.33 -3.92
CA GLY A 34 13.05 -4.38 -4.89
C GLY A 34 12.03 -5.53 -4.87
N PHE A 35 11.56 -5.92 -3.68
CA PHE A 35 10.50 -6.93 -3.54
C PHE A 35 9.19 -6.46 -4.19
N VAL A 36 8.75 -5.24 -3.90
CA VAL A 36 7.51 -4.70 -4.48
C VAL A 36 7.64 -4.58 -5.99
N LYS A 37 8.76 -4.05 -6.51
CA LYS A 37 9.03 -4.01 -7.95
C LYS A 37 8.97 -5.39 -8.59
N ALA A 38 9.55 -6.42 -7.96
CA ALA A 38 9.50 -7.79 -8.45
C ALA A 38 8.07 -8.37 -8.46
N ALA A 39 7.25 -8.06 -7.46
CA ALA A 39 5.86 -8.52 -7.38
C ALA A 39 5.01 -7.90 -8.50
N PHE A 40 5.19 -6.61 -8.75
CA PHE A 40 4.51 -5.87 -9.81
C PHE A 40 4.99 -6.28 -11.20
N ALA A 41 6.27 -6.61 -11.36
CA ALA A 41 6.81 -7.07 -12.63
C ALA A 41 6.16 -8.38 -13.14
N GLN A 42 5.63 -9.21 -12.24
CA GLN A 42 4.90 -10.43 -12.62
C GLN A 42 3.45 -10.17 -13.06
N VAL A 43 2.91 -8.97 -12.80
CA VAL A 43 1.54 -8.61 -13.13
C VAL A 43 1.55 -7.61 -14.30
N PRO A 44 1.14 -8.01 -15.51
CA PRO A 44 1.23 -7.15 -16.70
C PRO A 44 0.34 -5.91 -16.62
N ASP A 45 -0.78 -5.98 -15.90
CA ASP A 45 -1.77 -4.90 -15.74
C ASP A 45 -1.53 -4.01 -14.50
N ALA A 46 -0.53 -4.33 -13.67
CA ALA A 46 -0.18 -3.50 -12.52
C ALA A 46 0.65 -2.29 -12.98
N GLN A 47 0.51 -1.17 -12.26
CA GLN A 47 1.29 0.03 -12.54
C GLN A 47 2.78 -0.30 -12.44
N ARG A 48 3.50 -0.21 -13.56
CA ARG A 48 4.96 -0.31 -13.52
C ARG A 48 5.47 0.92 -12.77
N VAL A 49 6.29 0.66 -11.76
CA VAL A 49 6.90 1.71 -10.94
C VAL A 49 7.95 2.40 -11.79
N SER A 50 7.53 3.46 -12.48
CA SER A 50 8.37 4.26 -13.37
C SER A 50 9.24 5.20 -12.54
N GLY A 51 10.28 4.66 -11.91
CA GLY A 51 11.31 5.48 -11.27
C GLY A 51 12.01 4.85 -10.08
N GLU A 52 13.05 5.55 -9.62
CA GLU A 52 13.73 5.35 -8.34
C GLU A 52 12.92 5.95 -7.17
N GLY A 53 11.85 6.68 -7.46
CA GLY A 53 10.94 7.29 -6.49
C GLY A 53 9.84 6.35 -5.98
N GLU A 54 9.33 6.66 -4.79
CA GLU A 54 8.27 5.92 -4.10
C GLU A 54 6.83 6.26 -4.55
N ASP A 55 6.67 6.57 -5.82
CA ASP A 55 5.34 6.82 -6.40
C ASP A 55 4.72 5.50 -6.84
N TRP A 56 4.26 4.73 -5.84
CA TRP A 56 3.57 3.44 -6.00
C TRP A 56 2.09 3.59 -6.42
N GLY A 57 1.75 4.65 -7.16
CA GLY A 57 0.39 4.92 -7.64
C GLY A 57 -0.43 5.89 -6.78
N TYR A 58 -1.76 5.77 -6.86
CA TYR A 58 -2.70 6.72 -6.26
C TYR A 58 -2.82 6.56 -4.75
N LEU A 59 -2.72 7.66 -4.00
CA LEU A 59 -2.77 7.67 -2.53
C LEU A 59 -4.21 7.59 -2.01
N ILE A 60 -4.53 6.48 -1.33
CA ILE A 60 -5.90 6.20 -0.86
C ILE A 60 -6.08 6.43 0.63
N TYR A 61 -5.02 6.17 1.40
CA TYR A 61 -5.04 6.23 2.85
C TYR A 61 -3.76 6.88 3.35
N VAL A 62 -3.90 7.83 4.26
CA VAL A 62 -2.82 8.48 4.98
C VAL A 62 -3.20 8.56 6.44
N GLN A 63 -2.37 7.99 7.28
CA GLN A 63 -2.48 8.12 8.73
C GLN A 63 -1.16 8.60 9.29
N THR A 64 -1.22 9.62 10.14
CA THR A 64 -0.07 10.14 10.87
C THR A 64 -0.32 9.92 12.34
N ALA A 65 0.56 9.16 12.99
CA ALA A 65 0.35 8.72 14.38
C ALA A 65 -1.04 8.06 14.56
N GLY A 66 -1.83 8.48 15.54
CA GLY A 66 -3.20 7.96 15.74
C GLY A 66 -4.27 8.62 14.86
N SER A 67 -3.91 9.57 13.99
CA SER A 67 -4.87 10.40 13.26
C SER A 67 -4.87 10.10 11.76
N VAL A 68 -6.05 9.77 11.23
CA VAL A 68 -6.24 9.52 9.80
C VAL A 68 -6.41 10.86 9.08
N GLN A 69 -5.41 11.25 8.30
CA GLN A 69 -5.40 12.50 7.53
C GLN A 69 -6.24 12.40 6.26
N ARG A 70 -6.23 11.23 5.63
CA ARG A 70 -6.94 10.98 4.37
C ARG A 70 -7.39 9.53 4.30
N ARG A 71 -8.66 9.31 4.00
CA ARG A 71 -9.22 8.00 3.68
C ARG A 71 -10.21 8.18 2.54
N ILE A 72 -9.72 7.97 1.33
CA ILE A 72 -10.53 8.04 0.10
C ILE A 72 -11.26 6.72 -0.13
N ALA A 73 -10.64 5.61 0.25
CA ALA A 73 -11.20 4.28 0.12
C ALA A 73 -10.66 3.33 1.20
N ASP A 74 -11.28 2.16 1.30
CA ASP A 74 -10.81 1.09 2.17
C ASP A 74 -9.58 0.39 1.60
N ILE A 75 -8.70 -0.06 2.49
CA ILE A 75 -7.49 -0.81 2.15
C ILE A 75 -7.92 -2.20 1.70
N LEU A 76 -7.44 -2.62 0.54
CA LEU A 76 -7.73 -3.90 -0.07
C LEU A 76 -6.46 -4.76 -0.18
N PRO A 77 -6.60 -6.10 -0.26
CA PRO A 77 -5.46 -6.97 -0.52
C PRO A 77 -4.89 -6.70 -1.92
N GLY A 78 -3.57 -6.58 -2.01
CA GLY A 78 -2.84 -6.18 -3.21
C GLY A 78 -2.42 -4.70 -3.23
N ASP A 79 -2.89 -3.90 -2.28
CA ASP A 79 -2.46 -2.51 -2.13
C ASP A 79 -1.01 -2.42 -1.64
N VAL A 80 -0.35 -1.30 -1.94
CA VAL A 80 1.02 -1.03 -1.48
C VAL A 80 0.96 -0.16 -0.24
N ILE A 81 1.58 -0.62 0.84
CA ILE A 81 1.69 0.13 2.08
C ILE A 81 3.13 0.58 2.29
N ALA A 82 3.30 1.83 2.67
CA ALA A 82 4.59 2.44 2.99
C ALA A 82 4.54 3.04 4.40
N PHE A 83 5.53 2.67 5.22
CA PHE A 83 5.70 3.12 6.59
C PHE A 83 6.91 4.06 6.69
N TRP A 84 6.67 5.27 7.15
CA TRP A 84 7.65 6.32 7.36
C TRP A 84 7.82 6.57 8.85
N ASP A 85 8.97 6.18 9.42
CA ASP A 85 9.28 6.35 10.86
C ASP A 85 8.16 5.89 11.81
N ALA A 86 7.46 4.83 11.42
CA ALA A 86 6.27 4.38 12.12
C ALA A 86 6.65 3.60 13.38
N LYS A 87 6.20 4.12 14.54
CA LYS A 87 6.32 3.44 15.84
C LYS A 87 4.96 2.93 16.25
N LEU A 88 4.81 1.62 16.22
CA LEU A 88 3.63 0.93 16.70
C LEU A 88 3.87 0.48 18.13
N LYS A 89 3.00 0.92 19.05
CA LYS A 89 3.00 0.47 20.43
C LYS A 89 1.60 0.06 20.81
N GLY A 90 1.45 -1.22 21.15
CA GLY A 90 0.18 -1.79 21.56
C GLY A 90 0.35 -2.84 22.64
N HIS A 91 -0.78 -3.41 23.04
CA HIS A 91 -0.83 -4.49 24.01
C HIS A 91 -1.30 -5.77 23.32
N LYS A 92 -0.52 -6.85 23.49
CA LYS A 92 -0.92 -8.21 23.12
C LYS A 92 -1.19 -8.98 24.42
N GLY A 93 -2.41 -8.88 24.93
CA GLY A 93 -2.75 -9.39 26.26
C GLY A 93 -2.07 -8.57 27.35
N LEU A 94 -1.32 -9.21 28.25
CA LEU A 94 -0.53 -8.52 29.29
C LEU A 94 0.79 -7.92 28.79
N HIS A 95 1.29 -8.32 27.62
CA HIS A 95 2.59 -7.87 27.13
C HIS A 95 2.45 -6.68 26.20
N THR A 96 3.15 -5.60 26.54
CA THR A 96 3.32 -4.43 25.66
C THR A 96 4.34 -4.76 24.59
N TYR A 97 3.99 -4.53 23.32
CA TYR A 97 4.94 -4.62 22.22
C TYR A 97 5.23 -3.22 21.68
N SER A 98 6.48 -2.98 21.30
CA SER A 98 6.92 -1.75 20.65
C SER A 98 7.70 -2.15 19.40
N GLN A 99 7.14 -1.88 18.24
CA GLN A 99 7.76 -2.16 16.96
C GLN A 99 7.99 -0.84 16.22
N THR A 100 9.25 -0.59 15.85
CA THR A 100 9.62 0.53 14.99
C THR A 100 9.85 -0.01 13.59
N VAL A 101 9.19 0.57 12.59
CA VAL A 101 9.31 0.20 11.18
C VAL A 101 9.60 1.44 10.33
N GLY A 102 10.41 1.27 9.29
CA GLY A 102 10.87 2.40 8.48
C GLY A 102 11.82 3.34 9.23
N ALA A 103 12.63 2.80 10.15
CA ALA A 103 13.62 3.55 10.94
C ALA A 103 14.90 3.91 10.16
N GLY A 104 14.88 3.82 8.83
CA GLY A 104 16.01 4.17 7.99
C GLY A 104 15.90 5.64 7.59
N GLU A 105 16.98 6.40 7.81
CA GLU A 105 17.06 7.86 7.62
C GLU A 105 16.64 8.35 6.22
N ASN A 106 16.57 7.47 5.22
CA ASN A 106 16.18 7.80 3.85
C ASN A 106 15.39 6.71 3.10
N SER A 107 14.93 5.65 3.77
CA SER A 107 14.17 4.59 3.10
C SER A 107 13.00 4.11 3.96
N PRO A 108 11.75 4.43 3.57
CA PRO A 108 10.60 3.89 4.26
C PRO A 108 10.45 2.41 3.97
N LEU A 109 9.82 1.72 4.91
CA LEU A 109 9.50 0.32 4.73
C LEU A 109 8.30 0.24 3.79
N VAL A 110 8.46 -0.45 2.67
CA VAL A 110 7.39 -0.65 1.68
C VAL A 110 7.08 -2.15 1.57
N GLY A 111 5.80 -2.48 1.47
CA GLY A 111 5.33 -3.84 1.29
C GLY A 111 3.97 -3.93 0.59
N VAL A 112 3.60 -5.15 0.26
CA VAL A 112 2.31 -5.48 -0.39
C VAL A 112 1.36 -6.02 0.66
N VAL A 113 0.15 -5.47 0.72
CA VAL A 113 -0.90 -5.92 1.63
C VAL A 113 -1.40 -7.31 1.21
N SER A 114 -1.28 -8.29 2.09
CA SER A 114 -1.76 -9.65 1.87
C SER A 114 -3.22 -9.83 2.27
N GLU A 115 -3.58 -9.28 3.43
CA GLU A 115 -4.88 -9.49 4.05
C GLU A 115 -5.21 -8.29 4.94
N VAL A 116 -6.47 -7.88 4.94
CA VAL A 116 -6.97 -6.76 5.75
C VAL A 116 -8.13 -7.26 6.59
N GLU A 117 -8.02 -7.09 7.91
CA GLU A 117 -9.10 -7.28 8.87
C GLU A 117 -9.67 -5.91 9.25
N SER A 118 -10.64 -5.43 8.48
CA SER A 118 -11.26 -4.11 8.68
C SER A 118 -11.92 -3.94 10.05
N LYS A 119 -12.33 -5.05 10.69
CA LYS A 119 -12.92 -5.05 12.04
C LYS A 119 -11.93 -4.66 13.14
N LYS A 120 -10.63 -4.93 12.94
CA LYS A 120 -9.57 -4.66 13.93
C LYS A 120 -8.49 -3.72 13.41
N SER A 121 -8.74 -3.07 12.26
CA SER A 121 -7.76 -2.25 11.54
C SER A 121 -6.39 -2.92 11.44
N LYS A 122 -6.38 -4.25 11.26
CA LYS A 122 -5.18 -5.08 11.24
C LYS A 122 -4.88 -5.46 9.81
N VAL A 123 -3.68 -5.15 9.37
CA VAL A 123 -3.20 -5.40 8.02
C VAL A 123 -2.03 -6.37 8.07
N ARG A 124 -2.07 -7.39 7.22
CA ARG A 124 -0.93 -8.28 6.98
C ARG A 124 -0.23 -7.83 5.71
N VAL A 125 1.09 -7.79 5.76
CA VAL A 125 1.93 -7.19 4.73
C VAL A 125 3.09 -8.11 4.43
N TRP A 126 3.32 -8.40 3.15
CA TRP A 126 4.57 -8.98 2.68
C TRP A 126 5.60 -7.90 2.48
N GLN A 127 6.74 -8.06 3.14
CA GLN A 127 7.87 -7.14 3.05
C GLN A 127 9.17 -7.94 2.94
N ALA A 128 10.19 -7.35 2.33
CA ALA A 128 11.53 -7.91 2.38
C ALA A 128 12.07 -7.80 3.81
N ASN A 129 12.76 -8.82 4.29
CA ASN A 129 13.54 -8.75 5.51
C ASN A 129 14.97 -8.34 5.13
N GLN A 130 15.44 -7.23 5.70
CA GLN A 130 16.80 -6.72 5.50
C GLN A 130 17.74 -7.07 6.67
N HIS A 131 17.49 -8.16 7.38
CA HIS A 131 18.39 -8.58 8.45
C HIS A 131 19.72 -9.06 7.85
N VAL A 132 20.83 -8.72 8.52
CA VAL A 132 22.18 -9.10 8.09
C VAL A 132 22.26 -10.62 8.03
N GLY A 133 22.44 -11.17 6.83
CA GLY A 133 22.51 -12.61 6.57
C GLY A 133 21.20 -13.30 6.16
N GLN A 134 20.05 -12.61 6.18
CA GLN A 134 18.77 -13.13 5.72
C GLN A 134 18.03 -12.11 4.85
N GLN A 135 18.22 -12.21 3.53
CA GLN A 135 17.49 -11.45 2.51
C GLN A 135 16.27 -12.24 2.01
N THR A 136 15.36 -12.58 2.93
CA THR A 136 14.13 -13.33 2.65
C THR A 136 12.92 -12.40 2.69
N VAL A 137 11.75 -12.88 2.26
CA VAL A 137 10.50 -12.14 2.40
C VAL A 137 9.79 -12.64 3.65
N GLU A 138 9.20 -11.72 4.42
CA GLU A 138 8.43 -12.02 5.62
C GLU A 138 6.99 -11.52 5.48
N ASN A 139 6.07 -12.16 6.21
CA ASN A 139 4.69 -11.71 6.34
C ASN A 139 4.49 -11.15 7.75
N VAL A 140 4.33 -9.83 7.86
CA VAL A 140 4.21 -9.12 9.13
C VAL A 140 2.82 -8.53 9.27
N SER A 141 2.24 -8.64 10.47
CA SER A 141 0.93 -8.09 10.76
C SER A 141 1.03 -6.80 11.59
N TYR A 142 0.51 -5.71 11.06
CA TYR A 142 0.48 -4.40 11.69
C TYR A 142 -0.94 -4.03 12.11
N ARG A 143 -1.08 -3.42 13.28
CA ARG A 143 -2.34 -2.81 13.75
C ARG A 143 -2.24 -1.32 13.54
N LEU A 144 -3.04 -0.76 12.63
CA LEU A 144 -2.99 0.66 12.33
C LEU A 144 -3.44 1.51 13.53
N GLU A 145 -4.30 0.97 14.40
CA GLU A 145 -4.73 1.59 15.66
C GLU A 145 -3.58 1.79 16.67
N ASP A 146 -2.54 0.96 16.63
CA ASP A 146 -1.42 1.00 17.57
C ASP A 146 -0.33 2.00 17.16
N LEU A 147 -0.53 2.73 16.05
CA LEU A 147 0.44 3.69 15.53
C LEU A 147 0.53 4.92 16.46
N LYS A 148 1.67 5.07 17.15
CA LYS A 148 1.94 6.20 18.05
C LYS A 148 2.64 7.36 17.36
N SER A 149 3.53 7.09 16.40
CA SER A 149 4.24 8.11 15.63
C SER A 149 4.56 7.60 14.23
N GLY A 150 4.95 8.51 13.34
CA GLY A 150 5.26 8.22 11.94
C GLY A 150 4.05 8.34 11.02
N VAL A 151 4.25 8.04 9.75
CA VAL A 151 3.23 8.17 8.69
C VAL A 151 3.07 6.84 7.97
N VAL A 152 1.83 6.40 7.82
CA VAL A 152 1.44 5.26 7.00
C VAL A 152 0.72 5.77 5.78
N LYS A 153 1.21 5.38 4.60
CA LYS A 153 0.62 5.71 3.30
C LYS A 153 0.25 4.42 2.59
N VAL A 154 -0.98 4.32 2.12
CA VAL A 154 -1.42 3.20 1.27
C VAL A 154 -1.75 3.73 -0.12
N ARG A 155 -1.33 2.99 -1.13
CA ARG A 155 -1.51 3.34 -2.54
C ARG A 155 -2.08 2.17 -3.34
N TYR A 156 -2.88 2.50 -4.35
CA TYR A 156 -3.42 1.50 -5.27
C TYR A 156 -2.36 1.02 -6.25
N PRO A 157 -2.31 -0.30 -6.53
CA PRO A 157 -1.35 -0.90 -7.45
C PRO A 157 -1.70 -0.66 -8.92
N SER A 158 -2.89 -0.13 -9.22
CA SER A 158 -3.41 0.00 -10.57
C SER A 158 -3.31 1.44 -11.09
N PHE A 159 -2.73 1.58 -12.29
CA PHE A 159 -2.79 2.80 -13.11
C PHE A 159 -4.13 2.87 -13.86
N VAL A 160 -5.23 2.40 -13.27
CA VAL A 160 -6.53 2.68 -13.89
C VAL A 160 -6.71 4.17 -13.72
N LEU A 161 -6.46 4.89 -14.83
CA LEU A 161 -6.93 6.23 -15.06
C LEU A 161 -8.28 6.34 -14.35
N LEU A 162 -8.31 7.12 -13.28
CA LEU A 162 -9.50 7.89 -12.96
C LEU A 162 -9.74 8.70 -14.23
N SER A 163 -10.45 8.10 -15.19
CA SER A 163 -11.13 8.85 -16.21
C SER A 163 -11.91 9.93 -15.45
N PRO A 164 -11.82 11.20 -15.85
CA PRO A 164 -12.53 12.27 -15.18
C PRO A 164 -14.05 12.01 -15.06
N ASP A 165 -14.59 11.08 -15.85
CA ASP A 165 -15.99 10.63 -15.76
C ASP A 165 -16.35 9.92 -14.44
N SER A 166 -15.42 9.26 -13.77
CA SER A 166 -15.71 8.59 -12.48
C SER A 166 -15.64 9.54 -11.28
N MET A 167 -15.23 10.80 -11.50
CA MET A 167 -15.21 11.83 -10.47
C MET A 167 -16.60 12.45 -10.21
N PHE A 168 -17.57 12.20 -11.09
CA PHE A 168 -18.94 12.68 -10.92
C PHE A 168 -19.82 11.81 -10.01
N ALA A 169 -19.38 10.60 -9.65
CA ALA A 169 -20.18 9.70 -8.80
C ALA A 169 -20.08 9.98 -7.28
N LEU A 170 -19.29 10.97 -6.87
CA LEU A 170 -19.26 11.49 -5.50
C LEU A 170 -19.95 12.85 -5.39
N HIS A 171 -20.96 13.13 -6.22
CA HIS A 171 -21.85 14.25 -5.96
C HIS A 171 -22.89 13.84 -4.92
N CYS A 172 -22.77 14.46 -3.75
CA CYS A 172 -23.73 14.47 -2.66
C CYS A 172 -25.18 14.56 -3.18
N PRO A 173 -26.14 13.79 -2.64
CA PRO A 173 -27.55 14.07 -2.87
C PRO A 173 -27.89 15.38 -2.14
N GLY A 174 -27.99 16.50 -2.88
CA GLY A 174 -28.74 17.67 -2.39
C GLY A 174 -28.14 19.06 -2.51
N VAL A 175 -27.18 19.36 -3.40
CA VAL A 175 -26.80 20.76 -3.67
C VAL A 175 -26.84 21.06 -5.18
N PRO A 176 -27.71 21.97 -5.66
CA PRO A 176 -27.75 22.36 -7.06
C PRO A 176 -26.63 23.35 -7.36
N CYS A 177 -25.53 22.89 -7.96
CA CYS A 177 -24.48 23.75 -8.48
C CYS A 177 -24.75 24.06 -9.97
N HIS A 178 -25.37 25.21 -10.22
CA HIS A 178 -25.40 25.87 -11.53
C HIS A 178 -23.98 26.38 -11.87
N GLY A 179 -23.46 26.10 -13.07
CA GLY A 179 -22.31 26.89 -13.57
C GLY A 179 -21.40 26.26 -14.62
N SER A 180 -21.83 26.35 -15.88
CA SER A 180 -21.02 26.67 -17.06
C SER A 180 -19.81 25.78 -17.43
N LEU A 181 -20.05 24.85 -18.36
CA LEU A 181 -19.01 24.33 -19.26
C LEU A 181 -18.46 25.46 -20.15
N SER A 182 -17.14 25.62 -20.20
CA SER A 182 -16.46 26.28 -21.33
C SER A 182 -15.53 25.29 -22.02
N LEU A 183 -15.83 25.07 -23.29
CA LEU A 183 -15.12 24.24 -24.26
C LEU A 183 -13.62 24.58 -24.34
N TYR A 184 -12.78 23.55 -24.42
CA TYR A 184 -11.50 23.64 -25.14
C TYR A 184 -11.60 22.83 -26.44
N ARG A 185 -11.49 23.57 -27.55
CA ARG A 185 -11.50 23.14 -28.94
C ARG A 185 -10.05 22.76 -29.32
N PHE A 186 -9.84 21.55 -29.83
CA PHE A 186 -8.63 21.21 -30.57
C PHE A 186 -8.89 21.48 -32.06
N HIS A 187 -7.95 22.18 -32.72
CA HIS A 187 -7.73 22.11 -34.16
C HIS A 187 -6.24 22.23 -34.44
#